data_AF-A0AAU5LPI5-F1
#
_entry.id   AF-A0AAU5LPI5-F1
#
_cell.length_a   1.000
_cell.length_b   1.000
_cell.length_c   1.000
_cell.angle_alpha   90.00
_cell.angle_beta   90.00
_cell.angle_gamma   90.00
#
_symmetry.space_group_name_H-M   'P 1'
#
loop_
_entity.id
_entity.type
_entity.pdbx_description
1 polymer ?
#
loop_
_entity_poly.entity_id
_entity_poly.type
_entity_poly.pdbx_seq_one_letter_code
_entity_poly.pdbx_strand_id
1 'polypeptide(L)'
;MPGARSRLVKNAVKYGVRYGPVAFEAVKHGREPAQQAIQAALAKRTARKKALEHAATVREGSLLKVIHEGAVIYFVFSGDAIVTTYPSVPQATYPELLRHADLDNRESAAELVARQRKLTDRLPKMPGLPGRRPGRGKK
;
A
#
# COMPACT_ATOMS: atom_id res chain seq x y z
N MET A 1 -2.45 0.16 -42.04
CA MET A 1 -2.78 1.59 -41.78
C MET A 1 -1.89 2.17 -40.67
N PRO A 2 -0.70 2.74 -40.99
CA PRO A 2 0.20 3.33 -40.00
C PRO A 2 0.04 4.87 -39.97
N GLY A 3 -0.78 5.40 -39.06
CA GLY A 3 -0.98 6.86 -38.98
C GLY A 3 -1.65 7.41 -37.72
N ALA A 4 -2.35 6.56 -36.95
CA ALA A 4 -3.08 6.99 -35.75
C ALA A 4 -2.17 7.40 -34.58
N ARG A 5 -1.01 6.74 -34.41
CA ARG A 5 -0.10 6.99 -33.29
C ARG A 5 0.61 8.36 -33.36
N SER A 6 0.93 8.84 -34.56
CA SER A 6 1.65 10.11 -34.75
C SER A 6 0.79 11.34 -34.41
N ARG A 7 -0.53 11.28 -34.66
CA ARG A 7 -1.46 12.39 -34.34
C ARG A 7 -1.71 12.51 -32.84
N LEU A 8 -1.76 11.40 -32.11
CA LEU A 8 -1.92 11.38 -30.65
C LEU A 8 -0.71 12.01 -29.93
N VAL A 9 0.50 11.68 -30.38
CA VAL A 9 1.74 12.27 -29.82
C VAL A 9 1.80 13.79 -30.08
N LYS A 10 1.46 14.23 -31.30
CA LYS A 10 1.47 15.66 -31.65
C LYS A 10 0.46 16.49 -30.86
N ASN A 11 -0.72 15.93 -30.58
CA ASN A 11 -1.73 16.63 -29.79
C ASN A 11 -1.35 16.71 -28.30
N ALA A 12 -0.78 15.64 -27.72
CA ALA A 12 -0.33 15.64 -26.31
C ALA A 12 0.74 16.71 -26.03
N VAL A 13 1.68 16.92 -26.95
CA VAL A 13 2.71 17.97 -26.85
C VAL A 13 2.09 19.37 -26.91
N LYS A 14 1.14 19.59 -27.84
CA LYS A 14 0.49 20.90 -28.02
C LYS A 14 -0.32 21.33 -26.79
N TYR A 15 -0.97 20.38 -26.11
CA TYR A 15 -1.69 20.65 -24.87
C TYR A 15 -0.76 20.77 -23.65
N GLY A 16 0.35 20.02 -23.61
CA GLY A 16 1.35 20.11 -22.53
C GLY A 16 2.06 21.47 -22.43
N VAL A 17 2.33 22.13 -23.57
CA VAL A 17 2.97 23.46 -23.58
C VAL A 17 2.00 24.58 -23.22
N ARG A 18 0.73 24.48 -23.62
CA ARG A 18 -0.26 25.55 -23.42
C ARG A 18 -0.84 25.61 -22.00
N TYR A 19 -0.86 24.49 -21.29
CA TYR A 19 -1.38 24.40 -19.91
C TYR A 19 -0.33 24.01 -18.88
N GLY A 20 0.92 23.76 -19.29
CA GLY A 20 2.02 23.37 -18.42
C GLY A 20 2.34 24.39 -17.32
N PRO A 21 2.53 25.68 -17.62
CA PRO A 21 3.00 26.66 -16.62
C PRO A 21 1.99 26.91 -15.48
N VAL A 22 0.72 27.10 -15.82
CA VAL A 22 -0.34 27.44 -14.83
C VAL A 22 -0.68 26.25 -13.93
N ALA A 23 -0.66 25.03 -14.47
CA ALA A 23 -0.81 23.81 -13.67
C ALA A 23 0.39 23.56 -12.75
N PHE A 24 1.60 23.94 -13.18
CA PHE A 24 2.83 23.72 -12.41
C PHE A 24 2.91 24.64 -11.18
N GLU A 25 2.40 25.86 -11.27
CA GLU A 25 2.37 26.83 -10.15
C GLU A 25 1.31 26.46 -9.10
N ALA A 26 0.11 26.05 -9.52
CA ALA A 26 -0.92 25.55 -8.61
C ALA A 26 -0.48 24.25 -7.89
N VAL A 27 0.22 23.35 -8.58
CA VAL A 27 0.79 22.12 -7.98
C VAL A 27 1.94 22.43 -7.03
N LYS A 28 2.73 23.49 -7.27
CA LYS A 28 3.84 23.88 -6.39
C LYS A 28 3.37 24.37 -5.03
N HIS A 29 2.27 25.12 -4.95
CA HIS A 29 1.74 25.62 -3.69
C HIS A 29 0.87 24.61 -2.91
N GLY A 30 0.30 23.59 -3.59
CA GLY A 30 -0.48 22.51 -2.94
C GLY A 30 0.33 21.27 -2.54
N ARG A 31 1.66 21.28 -2.67
CA ARG A 31 2.52 20.10 -2.53
C ARG A 31 2.65 19.59 -1.10
N GLU A 32 2.65 20.47 -0.11
CA GLU A 32 2.81 20.08 1.30
C GLU A 32 1.65 19.20 1.81
N PRO A 33 0.36 19.57 1.67
CA PRO A 33 -0.74 18.72 2.13
C PRO A 33 -0.90 17.45 1.28
N ALA A 34 -0.68 17.53 -0.03
CA ALA A 34 -0.78 16.37 -0.92
C ALA A 34 0.32 15.34 -0.62
N GLN A 35 1.55 15.79 -0.33
CA GLN A 35 2.64 14.89 0.06
C GLN A 35 2.37 14.22 1.40
N GLN A 36 1.81 14.93 2.39
CA GLN A 36 1.44 14.34 3.67
C GLN A 36 0.36 13.26 3.51
N ALA A 37 -0.67 13.50 2.70
CA ALA A 37 -1.70 12.50 2.41
C ALA A 37 -1.13 11.26 1.69
N ILE A 38 -0.23 11.47 0.72
CA ILE A 38 0.47 10.37 0.01
C ILE A 38 1.36 9.59 0.97
N GLN A 39 2.14 10.27 1.83
CA GLN A 39 2.99 9.63 2.82
C GLN A 39 2.17 8.83 3.85
N ALA A 40 1.06 9.39 4.34
CA ALA A 40 0.14 8.69 5.22
C ALA A 40 -0.47 7.44 4.54
N ALA A 41 -0.85 7.54 3.26
CA ALA A 41 -1.35 6.40 2.50
C ALA A 41 -0.28 5.31 2.30
N LEU A 42 0.96 5.71 2.01
CA LEU A 42 2.09 4.79 1.89
C LEU A 42 2.42 4.12 3.23
N ALA A 43 2.45 4.88 4.32
CA ALA A 43 2.66 4.37 5.68
C ALA A 43 1.59 3.36 6.08
N LYS A 44 0.32 3.61 5.75
CA LYS A 44 -0.79 2.66 5.98
C LYS A 44 -0.58 1.35 5.22
N ARG A 45 -0.09 1.41 3.97
CA ARG A 45 0.18 0.21 3.16
C ARG A 45 1.36 -0.60 3.69
N THR A 46 2.46 0.07 4.05
CA THR A 46 3.64 -0.61 4.58
C THR A 46 3.39 -1.20 5.96
N ALA A 47 2.64 -0.50 6.83
CA ALA A 47 2.22 -1.01 8.13
C ALA A 47 1.39 -2.29 8.00
N ARG A 48 0.40 -2.29 7.11
CA ARG A 48 -0.42 -3.49 6.84
C ARG A 48 0.44 -4.66 6.36
N LYS A 49 1.35 -4.42 5.41
CA LYS A 49 2.22 -5.47 4.85
C LYS A 49 3.11 -6.08 5.94
N LYS A 50 3.75 -5.26 6.76
CA LYS A 50 4.59 -5.72 7.89
C LYS A 50 3.77 -6.50 8.91
N ALA A 51 2.58 -6.01 9.26
CA ALA A 51 1.69 -6.71 10.18
C ALA A 51 1.27 -8.07 9.65
N LEU A 52 0.93 -8.17 8.36
CA LEU A 52 0.60 -9.43 7.70
C LEU A 52 1.77 -10.40 7.66
N GLU A 53 2.95 -9.93 7.26
CA GLU A 53 4.17 -10.74 7.23
C GLU A 53 4.50 -11.29 8.62
N HIS A 54 4.38 -10.46 9.65
CA HIS A 54 4.61 -10.91 11.02
C HIS A 54 3.54 -11.88 11.51
N ALA A 55 2.25 -11.57 11.30
CA ALA A 55 1.16 -12.46 11.67
C ALA A 55 1.25 -13.83 10.95
N ALA A 56 1.77 -13.88 9.72
CA ALA A 56 2.00 -15.12 9.00
C ALA A 56 3.11 -15.99 9.60
N THR A 57 4.05 -15.39 10.35
CA THR A 57 5.13 -16.11 11.05
C THR A 57 4.75 -16.55 12.46
N VAL A 58 3.66 -16.01 13.02
CA VAL A 58 3.17 -16.31 14.37
C VAL A 58 2.21 -17.49 14.32
N ARG A 59 2.28 -18.37 15.33
CA ARG A 59 1.35 -19.50 15.46
C ARG A 59 -0.06 -18.99 15.75
N GLU A 60 -1.04 -19.47 14.99
CA GLU A 60 -2.44 -19.01 15.09
C GLU A 60 -2.54 -17.47 14.97
N GLY A 61 -1.73 -16.93 14.06
CA GLY A 61 -1.62 -15.50 13.84
C GLY A 61 -2.91 -14.89 13.30
N SER A 62 -3.40 -13.85 13.98
CA SER A 62 -4.54 -13.06 13.55
C SER A 62 -4.25 -11.57 13.64
N LEU A 63 -5.04 -10.77 12.92
CA LEU A 63 -4.78 -9.36 12.71
C LEU A 63 -6.06 -8.56 12.94
N LEU A 64 -5.99 -7.58 13.84
CA LEU A 64 -7.09 -6.67 14.11
C LEU A 64 -6.72 -5.27 13.61
N LYS A 65 -7.58 -4.69 12.79
CA LYS A 65 -7.43 -3.31 12.33
C LYS A 65 -8.24 -2.40 13.24
N VAL A 66 -7.55 -1.53 13.96
CA VAL A 66 -8.16 -0.48 14.80
C VAL A 66 -7.88 0.87 14.15
N ILE A 67 -8.88 1.74 14.13
CA ILE A 67 -8.71 3.13 13.70
C ILE A 67 -8.89 4.01 14.92
N HIS A 68 -7.86 4.79 15.24
CA HIS A 68 -7.85 5.69 16.38
C HIS A 68 -7.25 7.03 15.94
N GLU A 69 -7.94 8.13 16.22
CA GLU A 69 -7.51 9.50 15.85
C GLU A 69 -7.09 9.66 14.38
N GLY A 70 -7.77 8.95 13.47
CA GLY A 70 -7.46 8.98 12.02
C GLY A 70 -6.24 8.17 11.59
N ALA A 71 -5.50 7.60 12.55
CA ALA A 71 -4.45 6.61 12.32
C ALA A 71 -5.02 5.19 12.27
N VAL A 72 -4.43 4.34 11.42
CA VAL A 72 -4.77 2.92 11.34
C VAL A 72 -3.67 2.15 12.04
N ILE A 73 -4.05 1.39 13.07
CA ILE A 73 -3.15 0.55 13.87
C ILE A 73 -3.57 -0.90 13.63
N TYR A 74 -2.62 -1.72 13.22
CA TYR A 74 -2.80 -3.16 13.04
C TYR A 74 -2.20 -3.88 14.25
N PHE A 75 -3.04 -4.52 15.04
CA PHE A 75 -2.63 -5.40 16.11
C PHE A 75 -2.42 -6.81 15.56
N VAL A 76 -1.28 -7.40 15.90
CA VAL A 76 -0.95 -8.79 15.58
C VAL A 76 -1.13 -9.61 16.84
N PHE A 77 -1.94 -10.67 16.75
CA PHE A 77 -2.25 -11.59 17.82
C PHE A 77 -1.66 -12.97 17.56
N SER A 78 -1.39 -13.69 18.64
CA SER A 78 -1.12 -15.13 18.68
C SER A 78 -2.21 -15.74 19.56
N GLY A 79 -3.23 -16.36 18.96
CA GLY A 79 -4.45 -16.71 19.71
C GLY A 79 -5.06 -15.45 20.35
N ASP A 80 -5.04 -15.39 21.68
CA ASP A 80 -5.57 -14.24 22.46
C ASP A 80 -4.51 -13.26 22.98
N ALA A 81 -3.22 -13.55 22.79
CA ALA A 81 -2.16 -12.66 23.21
C ALA A 81 -1.80 -11.66 22.11
N ILE A 82 -1.65 -10.39 22.48
CA ILE A 82 -1.12 -9.35 21.58
C ILE A 82 0.39 -9.52 21.50
N VAL A 83 0.91 -9.75 20.30
CA VAL A 83 2.36 -9.87 20.06
C VAL A 83 2.97 -8.50 19.78
N THR A 84 2.36 -7.74 18.85
CA THR A 84 2.90 -6.43 18.45
C THR A 84 1.86 -5.58 17.71
N THR A 85 2.21 -4.33 17.41
CA THR A 85 1.38 -3.37 16.67
C THR A 85 2.16 -2.72 15.53
N TYR A 86 1.44 -2.36 14.46
CA TYR A 86 1.98 -1.61 13.34
C TYR A 86 1.04 -0.46 12.94
N PRO A 87 1.47 0.81 13.00
CA PRO A 87 2.76 1.28 13.53
C PRO A 87 2.93 0.91 15.01
N SER A 88 4.18 0.85 15.48
CA SER A 88 4.48 0.50 16.87
C SER A 88 3.92 1.57 17.79
N VAL A 89 3.04 1.19 18.71
CA VAL A 89 2.50 2.07 19.76
C VAL A 89 2.86 1.54 21.15
N PRO A 90 2.94 2.41 22.17
CA PRO A 90 3.23 1.98 23.53
C PRO A 90 2.18 1.00 24.05
N GLN A 91 2.62 0.00 24.81
CA GLN A 91 1.71 -1.01 25.37
C GLN A 91 0.71 -0.41 26.38
N ALA A 92 1.09 0.68 27.05
CA ALA A 92 0.21 1.40 27.98
C ALA A 92 -1.07 1.92 27.30
N THR A 93 -1.05 2.17 25.99
CA THR A 93 -2.20 2.67 25.22
C THR A 93 -3.11 1.55 24.72
N TYR A 94 -2.72 0.28 24.83
CA TYR A 94 -3.51 -0.84 24.29
C TYR A 94 -4.92 -0.94 24.88
N PRO A 95 -5.14 -0.79 26.21
CA PRO A 95 -6.49 -0.86 26.78
C PRO A 95 -7.42 0.23 26.22
N GLU A 96 -6.88 1.42 25.94
CA GLU A 96 -7.64 2.52 25.36
C GLU A 96 -8.00 2.25 23.91
N LEU A 97 -7.02 1.79 23.11
CA LEU A 97 -7.22 1.46 21.69
C LEU A 97 -8.19 0.29 21.49
N LEU A 98 -8.19 -0.68 22.41
CA LEU A 98 -9.04 -1.87 22.32
C LEU A 98 -10.38 -1.71 23.05
N ARG A 99 -10.58 -0.66 23.84
CA ARG A 99 -11.81 -0.43 24.65
C ARG A 99 -13.10 -0.55 23.85
N HIS A 100 -13.07 -0.08 22.61
CA HIS A 100 -14.22 -0.07 21.69
C HIS A 100 -13.99 -0.94 20.46
N ALA A 101 -12.88 -1.67 20.41
CA ALA A 101 -12.58 -2.56 19.31
C ALA A 101 -13.25 -3.91 19.58
N ASP A 102 -14.02 -4.37 18.62
CA ASP A 102 -14.55 -5.73 18.64
C ASP A 102 -13.42 -6.71 18.26
N LEU A 103 -13.04 -7.57 19.22
CA LEU A 103 -11.98 -8.54 19.06
C LEU A 103 -12.38 -9.71 18.15
N ASP A 104 -13.67 -9.93 17.89
CA ASP A 104 -14.15 -11.01 17.03
C ASP A 104 -13.95 -10.70 15.54
N ASN A 105 -13.76 -9.42 15.19
CA ASN A 105 -13.41 -8.99 13.84
C ASN A 105 -11.91 -9.21 13.48
N ARG A 106 -11.21 -10.06 14.24
CA ARG A 106 -9.85 -10.50 13.95
C ARG A 106 -9.85 -11.32 12.65
N GLU A 107 -9.06 -10.89 11.67
CA GLU A 107 -8.87 -11.64 10.43
C GLU A 107 -7.67 -12.59 10.59
N SER A 108 -7.83 -13.86 10.23
CA SER A 108 -6.72 -14.81 10.30
C SER A 108 -5.66 -14.49 9.24
N ALA A 109 -4.38 -14.58 9.60
CA ALA A 109 -3.28 -14.30 8.68
C ALA A 109 -3.30 -15.27 7.49
N ALA A 110 -3.63 -16.55 7.73
CA ALA A 110 -3.73 -17.57 6.70
C ALA A 110 -4.77 -17.24 5.63
N GLU A 111 -5.97 -16.79 6.02
CA GLU A 111 -7.02 -16.41 5.09
C GLU A 111 -6.68 -15.14 4.31
N LEU A 112 -6.06 -14.15 4.97
CA LEU A 112 -5.62 -12.92 4.33
C LEU A 112 -4.57 -13.18 3.25
N VAL A 113 -3.57 -14.02 3.54
CA VAL A 113 -2.55 -14.43 2.57
C VAL A 113 -3.18 -15.22 1.42
N ALA A 114 -4.08 -16.16 1.72
CA ALA A 114 -4.77 -16.94 0.68
C ALA A 114 -5.63 -16.05 -0.24
N ARG A 115 -6.35 -15.06 0.32
CA ARG A 115 -7.14 -14.09 -0.45
C ARG A 115 -6.25 -13.24 -1.35
N GLN A 116 -5.08 -12.83 -0.86
CA GLN A 116 -4.12 -12.05 -1.64
C GLN A 116 -3.56 -12.84 -2.83
N ARG A 117 -3.19 -14.10 -2.64
CA ARG A 117 -2.70 -14.99 -3.72
C ARG A 117 -3.75 -15.17 -4.82
N LYS A 118 -5.01 -15.42 -4.43
CA LYS A 118 -6.13 -15.53 -5.38
C LYS A 118 -6.34 -14.27 -6.21
N LEU A 119 -6.11 -13.09 -5.64
CA LEU A 119 -6.20 -11.82 -6.37
C LEU A 119 -5.04 -11.65 -7.35
N THR A 120 -3.81 -12.00 -6.96
CA THR A 120 -2.64 -11.89 -7.84
C THR A 120 -2.71 -12.88 -9.00
N ASP A 121 -3.26 -14.07 -8.79
CA ASP A 121 -3.41 -15.09 -9.83
C ASP A 121 -4.46 -14.70 -10.88
N ARG A 122 -5.42 -13.85 -10.51
CA ARG A 122 -6.49 -13.35 -11.40
C ARG A 122 -6.10 -12.11 -12.20
N LEU A 123 -4.96 -11.49 -11.92
CA LEU A 123 -4.48 -10.35 -12.69
C LEU A 123 -3.88 -10.84 -14.01
N PRO A 124 -4.26 -10.26 -15.17
CA PRO A 124 -3.66 -10.64 -16.44
C PRO A 124 -2.15 -10.38 -16.37
N LYS A 125 -1.34 -11.41 -16.65
CA LYS A 125 0.11 -11.24 -16.86
C LYS A 125 0.29 -10.25 -17.99
N MET A 126 0.70 -9.02 -17.69
CA MET A 126 1.02 -8.03 -18.72
C MET A 126 2.20 -8.57 -19.54
N PRO A 127 2.01 -8.90 -20.82
CA PRO A 127 3.11 -9.28 -21.69
C PRO A 127 3.81 -7.97 -22.09
N GLY A 128 5.04 -7.74 -21.63
CA GLY A 128 5.87 -6.68 -22.22
C GLY A 128 6.77 -5.83 -21.32
N LEU A 129 6.96 -6.16 -20.04
CA LEU A 129 8.10 -5.56 -19.32
C LEU A 129 9.38 -6.24 -19.81
N PRO A 130 10.32 -5.53 -20.47
CA PRO A 130 11.57 -6.13 -20.89
C PRO A 130 12.31 -6.57 -19.63
N GLY A 131 12.37 -7.87 -19.42
CA GLY A 131 13.20 -8.49 -18.40
C GLY A 131 14.61 -7.95 -18.56
N ARG A 132 15.10 -7.30 -17.50
CA ARG A 132 16.49 -6.90 -17.34
C ARG A 132 17.31 -8.19 -17.36
N ARG A 133 17.72 -8.64 -18.55
CA ARG A 133 18.65 -9.77 -18.70
C ARG A 133 19.94 -9.36 -17.98
N PRO A 134 20.41 -10.10 -16.97
CA PRO A 134 21.73 -9.86 -16.43
C PRO A 134 22.73 -10.08 -17.58
N GLY A 135 23.58 -9.08 -17.80
CA GLY A 135 24.57 -9.07 -18.86
C GLY A 135 25.46 -10.30 -18.76
N ARG A 136 25.38 -11.16 -19.77
CA ARG A 136 26.32 -12.25 -20.00
C ARG A 136 27.66 -11.59 -20.36
N GLY A 137 28.56 -11.53 -19.39
CA GLY A 137 29.93 -11.05 -19.58
C GLY A 137 30.59 -11.83 -20.72
N LYS A 138 31.11 -11.10 -21.71
CA LYS A 138 32.01 -11.66 -22.71
C LYS A 138 33.39 -11.81 -22.06
N LYS A 139 33.92 -13.03 -22.09
CA LYS A 139 35.37 -13.27 -22.14
C LYS A 139 35.87 -12.90 -23.52
#